data_AF-A0AB39N2Y6-F1
#
_entry.id   AF-A0AB39N2Y6-F1
#
_cell.length_a   1.000
_cell.length_b   1.000
_cell.length_c   1.000
_cell.angle_alpha   90.00
_cell.angle_beta   90.00
_cell.angle_gamma   90.00
#
_symmetry.space_group_name_H-M   'P 1'
#
loop_
_entity.id
_entity.type
_entity.pdbx_description
1 polymer ?
#
loop_
_entity_poly.entity_id
_entity_poly.type
_entity_poly.pdbx_seq_one_letter_code
_entity_poly.pdbx_strand_id
1 'polypeptide(L)'
;MGAWQPLPGDLPPEVRHFVEQLRQLKDRTGLSLVALGARTAYSKSSWQRYLNATQPPPRQAVVALCRVAGTGRDEAERFGVRWELAVQAWPKPAVMPTKVEPGAHGMHGPREAGEEREDYEDDLSEDYEDDPTLPWWDAPPKEPEPSSSWLLVAAVVLAVVLVLTALIGALALG
;
A
#
# COMPACT_ATOMS: atom_id res chain seq x y z
N MET A 1 -16.96 -13.53 -18.90
CA MET A 1 -16.16 -13.87 -17.70
C MET A 1 -14.79 -14.29 -18.20
N GLY A 2 -13.73 -13.55 -17.85
CA GLY A 2 -12.39 -13.87 -18.34
C GLY A 2 -11.89 -15.15 -17.68
N ALA A 3 -11.34 -16.08 -18.47
CA ALA A 3 -10.64 -17.22 -17.92
C ALA A 3 -9.48 -16.71 -17.05
N TRP A 4 -9.52 -17.01 -15.75
CA TRP A 4 -8.41 -16.67 -14.86
C TRP A 4 -7.17 -17.45 -15.27
N GLN A 5 -6.00 -16.83 -15.11
CA GLN A 5 -4.74 -17.57 -15.21
C GLN A 5 -4.72 -18.70 -14.17
N PRO A 6 -4.25 -19.91 -14.52
CA PRO A 6 -4.10 -20.98 -13.56
C PRO A 6 -3.23 -20.53 -12.37
N LEU A 7 -3.62 -20.94 -11.17
CA LEU A 7 -2.85 -20.67 -9.96
C LEU A 7 -1.56 -21.51 -9.96
N PRO A 8 -0.45 -21.02 -9.40
CA PRO A 8 0.77 -21.79 -9.21
C PRO A 8 0.50 -23.16 -8.55
N GLY A 9 1.18 -24.21 -9.04
CA GLY A 9 0.91 -25.60 -8.64
C GLY A 9 1.40 -25.95 -7.23
N ASP A 10 2.39 -25.23 -6.74
CA ASP A 10 3.08 -25.40 -5.46
C ASP A 10 2.40 -24.68 -4.28
N LEU A 11 1.27 -24.01 -4.51
CA LEU A 11 0.55 -23.31 -3.45
C LEU A 11 -0.04 -24.28 -2.42
N PRO A 12 0.13 -23.97 -1.12
CA PRO A 12 -0.59 -24.62 -0.05
C PRO A 12 -2.12 -24.60 -0.28
N PRO A 13 -2.84 -25.66 0.12
CA PRO A 13 -4.26 -25.80 -0.17
C PRO A 13 -5.10 -24.65 0.43
N GLU A 14 -4.70 -24.11 1.58
CA GLU A 14 -5.35 -22.96 2.23
C GLU A 14 -5.29 -21.70 1.36
N VAL A 15 -4.10 -21.41 0.81
CA VAL A 15 -3.88 -20.26 -0.08
C VAL A 15 -4.67 -20.42 -1.37
N ARG A 16 -4.60 -21.61 -1.98
CA ARG A 16 -5.34 -21.93 -3.21
C ARG A 16 -6.84 -21.73 -3.01
N HIS A 17 -7.40 -22.35 -1.98
CA HIS A 17 -8.82 -22.26 -1.68
C HIS A 17 -9.25 -20.82 -1.41
N PHE A 18 -8.46 -20.06 -0.64
CA PHE A 18 -8.74 -18.66 -0.37
C PHE A 18 -8.76 -17.81 -1.64
N VAL A 19 -7.75 -17.95 -2.52
CA VAL A 19 -7.67 -17.16 -3.75
C VAL A 19 -8.76 -17.54 -4.75
N GLU A 20 -9.15 -18.81 -4.84
CA GLU A 20 -10.30 -19.25 -5.64
C GLU A 20 -11.60 -18.60 -5.17
N GLN A 21 -11.83 -18.56 -3.85
CA GLN A 21 -13.00 -17.88 -3.28
C GLN A 21 -12.94 -16.36 -3.52
N LEU A 22 -11.75 -15.76 -3.47
CA LEU A 22 -11.56 -14.35 -3.76
C LEU A 22 -11.84 -14.03 -5.24
N ARG A 23 -11.45 -14.91 -6.17
CA ARG A 23 -11.77 -14.82 -7.60
C ARG A 23 -13.27 -14.93 -7.86
N GLN A 24 -13.95 -15.86 -7.19
CA GLN A 24 -15.42 -15.99 -7.28
C GLN A 24 -16.12 -14.75 -6.73
N LEU A 25 -15.65 -14.22 -5.59
CA LEU A 25 -16.13 -12.96 -5.02
C LEU A 25 -15.95 -11.80 -6.00
N LYS A 26 -14.76 -11.67 -6.61
CA LYS A 26 -14.50 -10.70 -7.68
C LYS A 26 -15.50 -10.89 -8.81
N ASP A 27 -15.68 -12.10 -9.34
CA ASP A 27 -16.50 -12.31 -10.53
C ASP A 27 -17.98 -11.98 -10.30
N ARG A 28 -18.50 -12.20 -9.09
CA ARG A 28 -19.85 -11.75 -8.71
C ARG A 28 -20.03 -10.23 -8.79
N THR A 29 -18.97 -9.44 -8.61
CA THR A 29 -19.06 -7.98 -8.77
C THR A 29 -19.36 -7.55 -10.21
N GLY A 30 -19.07 -8.41 -11.19
CA GLY A 30 -19.15 -8.05 -12.61
C GLY A 30 -18.13 -7.00 -13.06
N LEU A 31 -17.24 -6.54 -12.17
CA LEU A 31 -16.29 -5.47 -12.46
C LEU A 31 -15.05 -5.98 -13.22
N SER A 32 -14.53 -5.13 -14.09
CA SER A 32 -13.16 -5.27 -14.60
C SER A 32 -12.16 -4.94 -13.48
N LEU A 33 -10.92 -5.41 -13.57
CA LEU A 33 -9.89 -5.10 -12.57
C LEU A 33 -9.61 -3.59 -12.47
N VAL A 34 -9.75 -2.86 -13.58
CA VAL A 34 -9.63 -1.38 -13.59
C VAL A 34 -10.78 -0.74 -12.81
N ALA A 35 -12.02 -1.17 -13.05
CA ALA A 35 -13.19 -0.64 -12.36
C ALA A 35 -13.20 -1.02 -10.88
N LEU A 36 -12.76 -2.24 -10.53
CA LEU A 36 -12.53 -2.64 -9.14
C LEU A 36 -11.47 -1.75 -8.49
N GLY A 37 -10.37 -1.50 -9.20
CA GLY A 37 -9.33 -0.62 -8.70
C GLY A 37 -9.80 0.82 -8.47
N ALA A 38 -10.67 1.35 -9.34
CA ALA A 38 -11.26 2.68 -9.15
C ALA A 38 -12.24 2.75 -7.97
N ARG A 39 -12.86 1.62 -7.58
CA ARG A 39 -13.80 1.52 -6.44
C ARG A 39 -13.13 1.14 -5.13
N THR A 40 -11.82 0.89 -5.16
CA THR A 40 -11.03 0.48 -3.99
C THR A 40 -9.77 1.33 -3.92
N ALA A 41 -8.98 1.22 -2.85
CA ALA A 41 -7.71 1.94 -2.73
C ALA A 41 -6.54 1.22 -3.43
N TYR A 42 -6.82 0.28 -4.35
CA TYR A 42 -5.81 -0.61 -4.93
C TYR A 42 -5.82 -0.55 -6.45
N SER A 43 -4.65 -0.50 -7.06
CA SER A 43 -4.51 -0.44 -8.52
C SER A 43 -4.86 -1.78 -9.19
N LYS A 44 -5.05 -1.76 -10.52
CA LYS A 44 -5.21 -2.97 -11.36
C LYS A 44 -4.08 -3.98 -11.11
N SER A 45 -2.84 -3.51 -11.03
CA SER A 45 -1.67 -4.38 -10.87
C SER A 45 -1.65 -5.03 -9.48
N SER A 46 -2.00 -4.29 -8.42
CA SER A 46 -2.16 -4.87 -7.08
C SER A 46 -3.23 -5.97 -7.05
N TRP A 47 -4.41 -5.70 -7.62
CA TRP A 47 -5.47 -6.70 -7.72
C TRP A 47 -5.04 -7.94 -8.51
N GLN A 48 -4.29 -7.76 -9.60
CA GLN A 48 -3.80 -8.87 -10.40
C GLN A 48 -2.81 -9.74 -9.61
N ARG A 49 -1.89 -9.15 -8.83
CA ARG A 49 -0.96 -9.92 -7.98
C ARG A 49 -1.70 -10.72 -6.91
N TYR A 50 -2.69 -10.11 -6.26
CA TYR A 50 -3.48 -10.77 -5.20
C TYR A 50 -4.31 -11.93 -5.75
N LEU A 51 -5.03 -11.67 -6.85
CA LEU A 51 -5.90 -12.66 -7.47
C LEU A 51 -5.12 -13.75 -8.21
N ASN A 52 -3.83 -13.59 -8.44
CA ASN A 52 -2.96 -14.64 -8.99
C ASN A 52 -2.11 -15.35 -7.94
N ALA A 53 -2.40 -15.12 -6.65
CA ALA A 53 -1.64 -15.66 -5.52
C ALA A 53 -0.14 -15.30 -5.53
N THR A 54 0.26 -14.28 -6.29
CA THR A 54 1.65 -13.82 -6.36
C THR A 54 2.06 -13.12 -5.06
N GLN A 55 1.10 -12.44 -4.42
CA GLN A 55 1.29 -11.77 -3.14
C GLN A 55 0.05 -11.96 -2.27
N PRO A 56 0.22 -12.08 -0.94
CA PRO A 56 -0.92 -12.08 -0.03
C PRO A 56 -1.67 -10.75 -0.16
N PRO A 57 -3.00 -10.75 -0.38
CA PRO A 57 -3.77 -9.51 -0.32
C PRO A 57 -3.74 -8.96 1.11
N PRO A 58 -3.61 -7.64 1.31
CA PRO A 58 -3.78 -7.06 2.64
C PRO A 58 -5.23 -7.24 3.09
N ARG A 59 -5.45 -7.34 4.41
CA ARG A 59 -6.79 -7.54 4.99
C ARG A 59 -7.79 -6.50 4.50
N GLN A 60 -7.35 -5.24 4.38
CA GLN A 60 -8.17 -4.14 3.90
C GLN A 60 -8.61 -4.30 2.45
N ALA A 61 -7.81 -4.94 1.59
CA ALA A 61 -8.24 -5.27 0.22
C ALA A 61 -9.38 -6.28 0.23
N VAL A 62 -9.27 -7.34 1.05
CA VAL A 62 -10.33 -8.35 1.18
C VAL A 62 -11.64 -7.71 1.65
N VAL A 63 -11.56 -6.88 2.69
CA VAL A 63 -12.73 -6.14 3.21
C VAL A 63 -13.32 -5.19 2.16
N ALA A 64 -12.48 -4.48 1.42
CA ALA A 64 -12.94 -3.59 0.34
C ALA A 64 -13.65 -4.37 -0.76
N LEU A 65 -13.14 -5.54 -1.16
CA LEU A 65 -13.79 -6.38 -2.16
C LEU A 65 -15.14 -6.93 -1.66
N CYS A 66 -15.22 -7.36 -0.39
CA CYS A 66 -16.49 -7.76 0.23
C CYS A 66 -17.53 -6.63 0.18
N ARG A 67 -17.13 -5.40 0.52
CA ARG A 67 -18.02 -4.23 0.43
C ARG A 67 -18.49 -3.97 -1.00
N VAL A 68 -17.58 -4.01 -1.98
CA VAL A 68 -17.90 -3.79 -3.40
C VAL A 68 -18.82 -4.89 -3.94
N ALA A 69 -18.67 -6.13 -3.47
CA ALA A 69 -19.52 -7.25 -3.83
C ALA A 69 -20.88 -7.26 -3.11
N GLY A 70 -21.12 -6.34 -2.17
CA GLY A 70 -22.35 -6.29 -1.38
C GLY A 70 -22.53 -7.51 -0.47
N THR A 71 -21.44 -8.15 -0.04
CA THR A 71 -21.54 -9.30 0.88
C THR A 71 -21.99 -8.85 2.26
N GLY A 72 -22.86 -9.63 2.88
CA GLY A 72 -23.30 -9.40 4.26
C GLY A 72 -22.15 -9.51 5.28
N ARG A 73 -22.38 -9.01 6.49
CA ARG A 73 -21.40 -8.99 7.59
C ARG A 73 -20.81 -10.38 7.85
N ASP A 74 -21.67 -11.38 8.00
CA ASP A 74 -21.25 -12.76 8.31
C ASP A 74 -20.37 -13.36 7.20
N GLU A 75 -20.64 -13.04 5.93
CA GLU A 75 -19.81 -13.52 4.82
C GLU A 75 -18.45 -12.81 4.80
N ALA A 76 -18.42 -11.50 5.07
CA ALA A 76 -17.18 -10.76 5.19
C ALA A 76 -16.31 -11.26 6.36
N GLU A 77 -16.92 -11.63 7.50
CA GLU A 77 -16.23 -12.23 8.64
C GLU A 77 -15.64 -13.60 8.30
N ARG A 78 -16.40 -14.46 7.60
CA ARG A 78 -15.87 -15.74 7.09
C ARG A 78 -14.70 -15.55 6.13
N PHE A 79 -14.74 -14.53 5.28
CA PHE A 79 -13.60 -14.17 4.43
C PHE A 79 -12.39 -13.72 5.24
N GLY A 80 -12.60 -12.98 6.33
CA GLY A 80 -11.54 -12.59 7.27
C GLY A 80 -10.84 -13.77 7.92
N VAL A 81 -11.60 -14.73 8.46
CA VAL A 81 -11.02 -15.94 9.07
C VAL A 81 -10.25 -16.78 8.04
N ARG A 82 -10.80 -16.96 6.83
CA ARG A 82 -10.10 -17.67 5.75
C ARG A 82 -8.83 -16.95 5.32
N TRP A 83 -8.86 -15.62 5.29
CA TRP A 83 -7.69 -14.81 4.97
C TRP A 83 -6.57 -15.02 6.00
N GLU A 84 -6.89 -15.06 7.30
CA GLU A 84 -5.91 -15.29 8.36
C GLU A 84 -5.19 -16.65 8.17
N LEU A 85 -5.95 -17.72 7.93
CA LEU A 85 -5.39 -19.04 7.66
C LEU A 85 -4.51 -19.06 6.40
N ALA A 86 -4.95 -18.41 5.33
CA ALA A 86 -4.21 -18.35 4.08
C ALA A 86 -2.91 -17.55 4.20
N VAL A 87 -2.92 -16.42 4.92
CA VAL A 87 -1.71 -15.61 5.12
C VAL A 87 -0.66 -16.36 5.95
N GLN A 88 -1.07 -17.12 6.97
CA GLN A 88 -0.16 -17.96 7.75
C GLN A 88 0.49 -19.05 6.89
N ALA A 89 -0.27 -19.61 5.95
CA ALA A 89 0.21 -20.63 5.02
C ALA A 89 0.91 -20.05 3.77
N TRP A 90 1.02 -18.73 3.61
CA TRP A 90 1.51 -18.14 2.37
C TRP A 90 3.01 -18.46 2.15
N PRO A 91 3.43 -18.93 0.97
CA PRO A 91 4.84 -19.18 0.70
C PRO A 91 5.68 -17.92 0.89
N LYS A 92 6.68 -17.99 1.77
CA LYS A 92 7.65 -16.91 1.93
C LYS A 92 8.54 -16.85 0.69
N PRO A 93 8.74 -15.68 0.07
CA PRO A 93 9.74 -15.53 -0.98
C PRO A 93 11.09 -16.00 -0.43
N ALA A 94 11.76 -16.91 -1.13
CA ALA A 94 13.12 -17.30 -0.80
C ALA A 94 14.01 -16.05 -0.95
N VAL A 95 14.38 -15.43 0.17
CA VAL A 95 15.40 -14.38 0.19
C VAL A 95 16.70 -15.05 -0.20
N MET A 96 17.12 -14.89 -1.45
CA MET A 96 18.48 -15.27 -1.84
C MET A 96 19.41 -14.21 -1.22
N PRO A 97 20.33 -14.56 -0.30
CA PRO A 97 21.30 -13.60 0.18
C PRO A 97 22.19 -13.23 -1.01
N THR A 98 22.08 -11.99 -1.47
CA THR A 98 23.10 -11.43 -2.36
C THR A 98 24.38 -11.39 -1.53
N LYS A 99 25.32 -12.29 -1.84
CA LYS A 99 26.65 -12.28 -1.24
C LYS A 99 27.36 -11.04 -1.77
N VAL A 100 27.28 -9.93 -1.02
CA VAL A 100 28.17 -8.79 -1.23
C VAL A 100 29.53 -9.25 -0.71
N GLU A 101 30.45 -9.60 -1.61
CA GLU A 101 31.85 -9.80 -1.23
C GLU A 101 32.49 -8.44 -0.94
N PRO A 102 33.03 -8.19 0.26
CA PRO A 102 33.80 -6.98 0.53
C PRO A 102 35.23 -7.20 0.03
N GLY A 103 35.48 -6.76 -1.19
CA GLY A 103 36.79 -6.86 -1.83
C GLY A 103 37.19 -5.54 -2.50
N ALA A 104 38.19 -4.89 -1.90
CA ALA A 104 39.09 -3.88 -2.47
C ALA A 104 38.65 -2.40 -2.47
N HIS A 105 39.24 -1.63 -1.56
CA HIS A 105 40.02 -0.37 -1.77
C HIS A 105 40.31 0.21 -0.37
N GLY A 106 41.51 0.54 0.09
CA GLY A 106 42.85 0.49 -0.46
C GLY A 106 43.85 0.68 0.69
N MET A 107 45.03 0.08 0.56
CA MET A 107 46.16 0.25 1.46
C MET A 107 47.04 1.39 0.96
N HIS A 108 47.22 2.44 1.77
CA HIS A 108 48.32 3.44 1.76
C HIS A 108 48.18 4.15 3.12
N GLY A 109 49.02 3.98 4.14
CA GLY A 109 50.44 4.30 4.28
C GLY A 109 50.59 5.19 5.54
N PRO A 110 51.60 5.03 6.42
CA PRO A 110 51.57 5.53 7.81
C PRO A 110 52.30 6.87 8.06
N ARG A 111 52.20 7.40 9.32
CA ARG A 111 52.97 8.49 10.00
C ARG A 111 52.45 9.93 9.76
N GLU A 112 52.38 10.90 10.69
CA GLU A 112 53.01 11.20 11.99
C GLU A 112 52.08 12.01 12.94
N ALA A 113 52.55 12.26 14.16
CA ALA A 113 51.90 12.87 15.31
C ALA A 113 51.69 14.40 15.25
N GLY A 114 50.79 14.91 16.11
CA GLY A 114 50.86 16.26 16.68
C GLY A 114 49.66 17.18 16.40
N GLU A 115 49.03 17.60 17.50
CA GLU A 115 48.30 18.87 17.71
C GLU A 115 46.95 19.13 16.99
N GLU A 116 45.92 19.09 17.82
CA GLU A 116 44.90 20.13 18.01
C GLU A 116 44.42 20.89 16.77
N ARG A 117 43.26 20.47 16.24
CA ARG A 117 42.31 21.40 15.60
C ARG A 117 40.88 21.06 15.98
N GLU A 118 40.25 22.07 16.55
CA GLU A 118 38.83 22.30 16.73
C GLU A 118 38.05 22.21 15.41
N ASP A 119 36.75 21.94 15.55
CA ASP A 119 35.68 22.19 14.58
C ASP A 119 35.86 21.65 13.15
N TYR A 120 35.27 20.48 12.93
CA TYR A 120 34.47 20.29 11.73
C TYR A 120 33.11 19.74 12.16
N GLU A 121 32.09 20.57 11.98
CA GLU A 121 30.71 20.16 11.88
C GLU A 121 30.63 19.02 10.84
N ASP A 122 30.18 17.84 11.26
CA ASP A 122 29.50 16.89 10.39
C ASP A 122 28.24 16.44 11.14
N ASP A 123 27.32 17.39 11.18
CA ASP A 123 25.88 17.20 11.21
C ASP A 123 25.50 16.21 10.12
N LEU A 124 25.60 14.90 10.38
CA LEU A 124 24.91 13.80 9.67
C LEU A 124 25.23 12.40 10.25
N SER A 125 25.42 12.29 11.57
CA SER A 125 25.03 11.04 12.26
C SER A 125 23.54 11.11 12.58
N GLU A 126 22.70 11.26 11.55
CA GLU A 126 21.42 10.55 11.59
C GLU A 126 21.84 9.09 11.69
N ASP A 127 21.88 8.62 12.93
CA ASP A 127 21.75 7.22 13.26
C ASP A 127 20.58 6.78 12.39
N TYR A 128 20.88 6.15 11.25
CA TYR A 128 19.89 5.37 10.54
C TYR A 128 19.57 4.27 11.53
N GLU A 129 18.66 4.58 12.46
CA GLU A 129 17.95 3.60 13.24
C GLU A 129 17.52 2.57 12.20
N ASP A 130 17.95 1.35 12.44
CA ASP A 130 17.75 0.18 11.63
C ASP A 130 16.23 -0.05 11.57
N ASP A 131 15.53 0.77 10.77
CA ASP A 131 14.09 0.69 10.53
C ASP A 131 13.95 -0.66 9.85
N PRO A 132 13.39 -1.66 10.54
CA PRO A 132 13.26 -2.98 9.98
C PRO A 132 12.62 -2.77 8.62
N THR A 133 13.22 -3.32 7.56
CA THR A 133 12.68 -3.20 6.20
C THR A 133 11.36 -3.96 6.15
N LEU A 134 10.32 -3.34 6.72
CA LEU A 134 8.99 -3.87 6.79
C LEU A 134 8.55 -3.90 5.34
N PRO A 135 8.01 -5.04 4.89
CA PRO A 135 7.38 -5.05 3.60
C PRO A 135 6.37 -3.90 3.55
N TRP A 136 6.29 -3.19 2.43
CA TRP A 136 5.49 -1.98 2.28
C TRP A 136 3.99 -2.13 2.67
N TRP A 137 3.50 -3.34 2.92
CA TRP A 137 2.16 -3.65 3.44
C TRP A 137 2.04 -3.69 4.97
N ASP A 138 3.15 -3.74 5.73
CA ASP A 138 3.22 -3.69 7.20
C ASP A 138 3.77 -2.35 7.73
N ALA A 139 4.04 -1.38 6.84
CA ALA A 139 4.42 -0.04 7.25
C ALA A 139 3.30 0.54 8.14
N PRO A 140 3.62 1.07 9.35
CA PRO A 140 2.64 1.77 10.16
C PRO A 140 2.02 2.89 9.30
N PRO A 141 0.71 3.17 9.44
CA PRO A 141 0.08 4.23 8.67
C PRO A 141 0.87 5.53 8.92
N LYS A 142 1.55 6.03 7.90
CA LYS A 142 2.15 7.36 7.93
C LYS A 142 1.04 8.31 8.35
N GLU A 143 1.25 9.06 9.43
CA GLU A 143 0.29 10.07 9.85
C GLU A 143 -0.05 10.94 8.64
N PRO A 144 -1.33 11.25 8.40
CA PRO A 144 -1.73 12.01 7.24
C PRO A 144 -1.08 13.40 7.33
N GLU A 145 0.05 13.57 6.64
CA GLU A 145 0.53 14.86 6.19
C GLU A 145 -0.68 15.64 5.67
N PRO A 146 -1.05 16.78 6.28
CA PRO A 146 -2.26 17.49 5.90
C PRO A 146 -2.14 17.89 4.43
N SER A 147 -2.87 17.17 3.56
CA SER A 147 -2.73 17.38 2.12
C SER A 147 -3.25 18.76 1.77
N SER A 148 -2.42 19.58 1.14
CA SER A 148 -2.74 20.97 0.79
C SER A 148 -3.96 21.12 -0.14
N SER A 149 -4.51 20.01 -0.66
CA SER A 149 -5.65 20.01 -1.58
C SER A 149 -7.00 20.23 -0.90
N TRP A 150 -7.20 19.80 0.37
CA TRP A 150 -8.48 20.03 1.05
C TRP A 150 -8.69 21.50 1.41
N LEU A 151 -7.61 22.24 1.68
CA LEU A 151 -7.62 23.68 1.89
C LEU A 151 -7.97 24.45 0.61
N LEU A 152 -7.48 24.00 -0.55
CA LEU A 152 -7.86 24.57 -1.86
C LEU A 152 -9.35 24.34 -2.14
N VAL A 153 -9.87 23.15 -1.84
CA VAL A 153 -11.31 22.87 -1.99
C VAL A 153 -12.14 23.75 -1.05
N ALA A 154 -11.74 23.89 0.22
CA ALA A 154 -12.43 24.77 1.16
C ALA A 154 -12.39 26.24 0.73
N ALA A 155 -11.25 26.72 0.21
CA ALA A 155 -11.10 28.08 -0.29
C ALA A 155 -11.96 28.36 -1.53
N VAL A 156 -12.02 27.41 -2.48
CA VAL A 156 -12.87 27.52 -3.67
C VAL A 156 -14.35 27.54 -3.29
N VAL A 157 -14.77 26.68 -2.36
CA VAL A 157 -16.16 26.67 -1.87
C VAL A 157 -16.52 28.00 -1.20
N LEU A 158 -15.63 28.54 -0.36
CA LEU A 158 -15.86 29.82 0.32
C LEU A 158 -15.95 30.99 -0.67
N ALA A 159 -15.09 31.01 -1.69
CA ALA A 159 -15.14 32.01 -2.75
C ALA A 159 -16.45 31.96 -3.55
N VAL A 160 -16.94 30.75 -3.89
CA VAL A 160 -18.23 30.57 -4.58
C VAL A 160 -19.39 31.06 -3.72
N VAL A 161 -19.40 30.74 -2.42
CA VAL A 161 -20.43 31.21 -1.50
C VAL A 161 -20.47 32.75 -1.43
N LEU A 162 -19.30 33.40 -1.33
CA LEU A 162 -19.23 34.87 -1.30
C LEU A 162 -19.80 35.49 -2.59
N VAL A 163 -19.44 34.96 -3.76
CA VAL A 163 -19.96 35.45 -5.05
C VAL A 163 -21.49 35.29 -5.13
N LEU A 164 -22.02 34.14 -4.70
CA LEU A 164 -23.46 33.90 -4.67
C LEU A 164 -24.18 34.87 -3.73
N THR A 165 -23.64 35.12 -2.54
CA THR A 165 -24.23 36.10 -1.60
C THR A 165 -24.24 37.52 -2.16
N ALA A 166 -23.19 37.94 -2.88
CA ALA A 166 -23.12 39.25 -3.50
C ALA A 166 -24.12 39.41 -4.66
N LEU A 167 -24.28 38.38 -5.49
CA LEU A 167 -25.25 38.38 -6.60
C LEU A 167 -26.69 38.43 -6.09
N ILE A 168 -27.03 37.67 -5.04
CA ILE A 168 -28.35 37.68 -4.43
C ILE A 168 -28.64 39.05 -3.79
N GLY A 169 -27.66 39.63 -3.11
CA GLY A 169 -27.79 40.99 -2.53
C GLY A 169 -28.02 42.06 -3.60
N ALA A 170 -27.30 41.99 -4.73
CA ALA A 170 -27.46 42.93 -5.84
C ALA A 170 -28.82 42.81 -6.56
N LEU A 171 -29.39 41.60 -6.63
CA LEU A 171 -30.71 41.35 -7.22
C LEU A 171 -31.88 41.74 -6.30
N ALA A 172 -31.66 41.80 -4.99
CA ALA A 172 -32.70 42.16 -4.02
C ALA A 172 -32.78 43.67 -3.75
N LEU A 173 -31.78 44.45 -4.17
CA LEU A 173 -31.65 45.88 -3.87
C LEU A 173 -31.63 46.78 -5.13
N GLY A 174 -31.78 46.21 -6.33
CA GLY A 174 -31.99 46.92 -7.60
C GLY A 174 -33.42 46.75 -8.09
#